data_AF-A0A654CF79-F1
#
_entry.id   AF-A0A654CF79-F1
#
_cell.length_a   1.000
_cell.length_b   1.000
_cell.length_c   1.000
_cell.angle_alpha   90.00
_cell.angle_beta   90.00
_cell.angle_gamma   90.00
#
_symmetry.space_group_name_H-M   'P 1'
#
loop_
_entity.id
_entity.type
_entity.pdbx_description
1 polymer ?
#
loop_
_entity_poly.entity_id
_entity_poly.type
_entity_poly.pdbx_seq_one_letter_code
_entity_poly.pdbx_strand_id
1 'polypeptide(L)'
;MNLTALDVIVLLAVAGAAVLGLIRGFVTEVLSMFAWVAMVAMLKLFHIPVAAALTPVIGTVSGAAVLAFAIITGLTYIGGRLVANAIGARTRTSILGPVDRALGFGFGALKGLILASLVFLLATLVIDTMSGGAARRPEWMTRSRTYPLLNATSASIADFVDRRRRGKPVFGTKPNVSRSDTVSEPTP
;
A
#
# COMPACT_ATOMS: atom_id res chain seq x y z
N MET A 1 -32.32 -10.69 -4.63
CA MET A 1 -31.02 -10.45 -3.96
C MET A 1 -30.27 -9.46 -4.83
N ASN A 2 -30.16 -8.19 -4.45
CA ASN A 2 -29.68 -7.13 -5.37
C ASN A 2 -28.28 -6.68 -4.95
N LEU A 3 -27.35 -6.61 -5.92
CA LEU A 3 -26.04 -6.01 -5.74
C LEU A 3 -26.19 -4.49 -5.62
N THR A 4 -25.53 -3.88 -4.65
CA THR A 4 -25.45 -2.43 -4.51
C THR A 4 -24.44 -1.85 -5.50
N ALA A 5 -24.49 -0.54 -5.72
CA ALA A 5 -23.49 0.16 -6.53
C ALA A 5 -22.05 -0.06 -6.01
N LEU A 6 -21.89 -0.12 -4.67
CA LEU A 6 -20.61 -0.38 -4.04
C LEU A 6 -20.11 -1.80 -4.34
N ASP A 7 -20.98 -2.81 -4.30
CA ASP A 7 -20.61 -4.19 -4.64
C ASP A 7 -20.09 -4.27 -6.09
N VAL A 8 -20.79 -3.63 -7.03
CA VAL A 8 -20.40 -3.62 -8.45
C VAL A 8 -19.05 -2.94 -8.64
N ILE A 9 -18.83 -1.76 -8.04
CA ILE A 9 -17.57 -1.02 -8.15
C ILE A 9 -16.41 -1.86 -7.61
N VAL A 10 -16.58 -2.47 -6.44
CA VAL A 10 -15.51 -3.25 -5.81
C VAL A 10 -15.23 -4.52 -6.61
N LEU A 11 -16.26 -5.22 -7.06
CA LEU A 11 -16.10 -6.40 -7.91
C LEU A 11 -15.34 -6.05 -9.20
N LEU A 12 -15.70 -4.95 -9.87
CA LEU A 12 -15.00 -4.49 -11.07
C LEU A 12 -13.54 -4.10 -10.78
N ALA A 13 -13.28 -3.41 -9.67
CA ALA A 13 -11.92 -3.03 -9.29
C ALA A 13 -11.04 -4.25 -8.99
N VAL A 14 -11.55 -5.20 -8.20
CA VAL A 14 -10.82 -6.43 -7.82
C VAL A 14 -10.65 -7.34 -9.03
N ALA A 15 -11.71 -7.59 -9.79
CA ALA A 15 -11.65 -8.44 -10.98
C ALA A 15 -10.74 -7.82 -12.05
N GLY A 16 -10.85 -6.51 -12.30
CA GLY A 16 -9.97 -5.80 -13.21
C GLY A 16 -8.50 -5.88 -12.79
N ALA A 17 -8.21 -5.69 -11.50
CA ALA A 17 -6.85 -5.82 -10.98
C ALA A 17 -6.32 -7.27 -11.06
N ALA A 18 -7.18 -8.26 -10.86
CA ALA A 18 -6.86 -9.67 -11.00
C ALA A 18 -6.55 -10.03 -12.46
N VAL A 19 -7.36 -9.56 -13.42
CA VAL A 19 -7.11 -9.75 -14.86
C VAL A 19 -5.81 -9.07 -15.28
N LEU A 20 -5.56 -7.83 -14.84
CA LEU A 20 -4.29 -7.14 -15.10
C LEU A 20 -3.10 -7.91 -14.52
N GLY A 21 -3.27 -8.49 -13.33
CA GLY A 21 -2.28 -9.36 -12.69
C GLY A 21 -2.05 -10.66 -13.46
N LEU A 22 -3.09 -11.27 -14.03
CA LEU A 22 -3.00 -12.46 -14.89
C LEU A 22 -2.21 -12.15 -16.18
N ILE A 23 -2.47 -11.00 -16.80
CA ILE A 23 -1.80 -10.56 -18.03
C ILE A 23 -0.32 -10.22 -17.75
N ARG A 24 -0.05 -9.50 -16.66
CA ARG A 24 1.30 -9.07 -16.31
C ARG A 24 2.14 -10.14 -15.63
N GLY A 25 1.54 -11.10 -14.94
CA GLY A 25 2.28 -12.08 -14.13
C GLY A 25 2.76 -11.51 -12.79
N PHE A 26 2.98 -12.42 -11.84
CA PHE A 26 3.37 -12.11 -10.47
C PHE A 26 4.74 -11.40 -10.41
N VAL A 27 5.73 -11.92 -11.13
CA VAL A 27 7.10 -11.40 -11.10
C VAL A 27 7.14 -9.94 -11.53
N THR A 28 6.52 -9.59 -12.67
CA THR A 28 6.46 -8.18 -13.10
C THR A 28 5.79 -7.31 -12.05
N GLU A 29 4.74 -7.80 -11.41
CA GLU A 29 3.99 -7.01 -10.45
C GLU A 29 4.79 -6.76 -9.16
N VAL A 30 5.45 -7.79 -8.62
CA VAL A 30 6.32 -7.67 -7.44
C VAL A 30 7.52 -6.77 -7.73
N LEU A 31 8.21 -6.97 -8.85
CA LEU A 31 9.33 -6.09 -9.23
C LEU A 31 8.87 -4.65 -9.44
N SER A 32 7.65 -4.44 -9.93
CA SER A 32 7.12 -3.09 -10.05
C SER A 32 6.88 -2.43 -8.69
N MET A 33 6.45 -3.17 -7.65
CA MET A 33 6.40 -2.63 -6.29
C MET A 33 7.80 -2.30 -5.76
N PHE A 34 8.80 -3.14 -6.03
CA PHE A 34 10.19 -2.82 -5.67
C PHE A 34 10.71 -1.58 -6.39
N ALA A 35 10.27 -1.28 -7.62
CA ALA A 35 10.63 -0.04 -8.30
C ALA A 35 10.13 1.21 -7.56
N TRP A 36 8.96 1.16 -6.94
CA TRP A 36 8.47 2.25 -6.08
C TRP A 36 9.30 2.38 -4.80
N VAL A 37 9.67 1.28 -4.16
CA VAL A 37 10.55 1.30 -2.98
C VAL A 37 11.92 1.88 -3.35
N ALA A 38 12.49 1.45 -4.48
CA ALA A 38 13.74 1.96 -5.01
C ALA A 38 13.63 3.47 -5.31
N MET A 39 12.53 3.94 -5.87
CA MET A 39 12.29 5.37 -6.12
C MET A 39 12.40 6.20 -4.84
N VAL A 40 11.73 5.76 -3.77
CA VAL A 40 11.79 6.44 -2.47
C VAL A 40 13.21 6.39 -1.90
N ALA A 41 13.90 5.25 -2.02
CA ALA A 41 15.28 5.11 -1.55
C ALA A 41 16.25 6.03 -2.32
N MET A 42 16.15 6.07 -3.65
CA MET A 42 16.94 6.95 -4.51
C MET A 42 16.65 8.42 -4.20
N LEU A 43 15.39 8.78 -4.01
CA LEU A 43 15.02 10.14 -3.64
C LEU A 43 15.61 10.52 -2.28
N LYS A 44 15.51 9.64 -1.28
CA LYS A 44 16.09 9.88 0.05
C LYS A 44 17.61 10.07 0.00
N LEU A 45 18.30 9.31 -0.83
CA LEU A 45 19.77 9.32 -0.90
C LEU A 45 20.32 10.44 -1.79
N PHE A 46 19.67 10.73 -2.91
CA PHE A 46 20.23 11.57 -3.97
C PHE A 46 19.53 12.92 -4.15
N HIS A 47 18.39 13.18 -3.51
CA HIS A 47 17.65 14.43 -3.71
C HIS A 47 18.49 15.67 -3.36
N ILE A 48 19.10 15.70 -2.17
CA ILE A 48 19.93 16.81 -1.71
C ILE A 48 21.15 17.06 -2.62
N PRO A 49 22.02 16.07 -2.90
CA PRO A 49 23.20 16.32 -3.73
C PRO A 49 22.84 16.71 -5.18
N VAL A 50 21.80 16.11 -5.76
CA VAL A 50 21.36 16.46 -7.14
C VAL A 50 20.74 17.86 -7.17
N ALA A 51 19.91 18.23 -6.19
CA ALA A 51 19.35 19.57 -6.11
C ALA A 51 20.46 20.64 -5.92
N ALA A 52 21.47 20.35 -5.10
CA ALA A 52 22.62 21.24 -4.93
C ALA A 52 23.40 21.41 -6.24
N ALA A 53 23.66 20.32 -6.98
CA ALA A 53 24.35 20.37 -8.28
C ALA A 53 23.56 21.13 -9.35
N LEU A 54 22.23 21.11 -9.28
CA LEU A 54 21.35 21.79 -10.22
C LEU A 54 21.09 23.26 -9.89
N THR A 55 21.30 23.67 -8.63
CA THR A 55 21.03 25.04 -8.16
C THR A 55 21.78 26.11 -8.97
N PRO A 56 23.09 25.97 -9.29
CA PRO A 56 23.82 26.95 -10.09
C PRO A 56 23.27 27.10 -11.52
N VAL A 57 22.73 26.02 -12.09
CA VAL A 57 22.21 26.01 -13.47
C VAL A 57 20.82 26.63 -13.56
N ILE A 58 19.99 26.42 -12.54
CA ILE A 58 18.58 26.84 -12.53
C ILE A 58 18.39 28.20 -11.89
N GLY A 59 19.35 28.64 -11.08
CA GLY A 59 19.34 29.96 -10.41
C GLY A 59 18.41 30.03 -9.19
N THR A 60 17.61 29.01 -8.92
CA THR A 60 16.75 28.95 -7.72
C THR A 60 16.82 27.59 -7.03
N VAL A 61 16.84 27.61 -5.70
CA VAL A 61 16.88 26.38 -4.87
C VAL A 61 15.59 25.56 -5.05
N SER A 62 14.43 26.23 -5.09
CA SER A 62 13.15 25.56 -5.26
C SER A 62 13.02 24.89 -6.64
N GLY A 63 13.38 25.60 -7.71
CA GLY A 63 13.37 25.04 -9.06
C GLY A 63 14.33 23.84 -9.19
N ALA A 64 15.52 23.94 -8.60
CA ALA A 64 16.48 22.85 -8.58
C ALA A 64 15.99 21.64 -7.78
N ALA A 65 15.34 21.84 -6.65
CA ALA A 65 14.75 20.76 -5.86
C ALA A 65 13.63 20.03 -6.60
N VAL A 66 12.79 20.76 -7.33
CA VAL A 66 11.72 20.18 -8.17
C VAL A 66 12.31 19.41 -9.35
N LEU A 67 13.30 19.96 -10.04
CA LEU A 67 13.95 19.27 -11.16
C LEU A 67 14.70 18.01 -10.69
N ALA A 68 15.42 18.09 -9.57
CA ALA A 68 16.09 16.94 -8.97
C ALA A 68 15.09 15.82 -8.64
N PHE A 69 13.95 16.18 -8.03
CA PHE A 69 12.87 15.23 -7.78
C PHE A 69 12.38 14.58 -9.08
N ALA A 70 12.08 15.37 -10.12
CA ALA A 70 11.59 14.86 -11.40
C ALA A 70 12.61 13.92 -12.08
N ILE A 71 13.89 14.27 -12.08
CA ILE A 71 14.97 13.46 -12.66
C ILE A 71 15.11 12.14 -11.90
N ILE A 72 15.23 12.19 -10.57
CA ILE A 72 15.47 10.98 -9.77
C ILE A 72 14.27 10.04 -9.87
N THR A 73 13.05 10.57 -9.69
CA THR A 73 11.83 9.76 -9.75
C THR A 73 11.61 9.20 -11.15
N GLY A 74 11.76 10.03 -12.18
CA GLY A 74 11.61 9.63 -13.58
C GLY A 74 12.60 8.53 -13.98
N LEU A 75 13.91 8.75 -13.74
CA LEU A 75 14.94 7.76 -14.07
C LEU A 75 14.74 6.45 -13.31
N THR A 76 14.48 6.52 -11.99
CA THR A 76 14.31 5.32 -11.18
C THR A 76 13.05 4.57 -11.56
N TYR A 77 11.94 5.27 -11.81
CA TYR A 77 10.69 4.65 -12.24
C TYR A 77 10.83 3.97 -13.59
N ILE A 78 11.33 4.69 -14.60
CA ILE A 78 11.48 4.17 -15.95
C ILE A 78 12.45 2.99 -15.94
N GLY A 79 13.63 3.15 -15.32
CA GLY A 79 14.61 2.07 -15.20
C GLY A 79 14.05 0.84 -14.48
N GLY A 80 13.41 1.02 -13.33
CA GLY A 80 12.78 -0.07 -12.58
C GLY A 80 11.66 -0.75 -13.36
N ARG A 81 10.86 0.02 -14.11
CA ARG A 81 9.78 -0.53 -14.94
C ARG A 81 10.31 -1.33 -16.12
N LEU A 82 11.36 -0.86 -16.78
CA LEU A 82 12.02 -1.58 -17.87
C LEU A 82 12.57 -2.92 -17.36
N VAL A 83 13.26 -2.92 -16.22
CA VAL A 83 13.79 -4.14 -15.59
C VAL A 83 12.66 -5.11 -15.21
N ALA A 84 11.61 -4.62 -14.56
CA ALA A 84 10.45 -5.44 -14.17
C ALA A 84 9.75 -6.08 -15.38
N ASN A 85 9.61 -5.34 -16.47
CA ASN A 85 9.02 -5.82 -17.72
C ASN A 85 9.92 -6.86 -18.39
N ALA A 86 11.23 -6.60 -18.48
CA ALA A 86 12.20 -7.49 -19.10
C ALA A 86 12.29 -8.84 -18.37
N ILE A 87 12.43 -8.80 -17.03
CA ILE A 87 12.52 -10.00 -16.21
C ILE A 87 11.21 -10.78 -16.27
N GLY A 88 10.06 -10.12 -16.05
CA GLY A 88 8.80 -10.86 -16.08
C GLY A 88 8.43 -11.37 -17.47
N ALA A 89 8.85 -10.71 -18.56
CA ALA A 89 8.69 -11.26 -19.91
C ALA A 89 9.41 -12.60 -20.05
N ARG A 90 10.65 -12.69 -19.56
CA ARG A 90 11.43 -13.94 -19.54
C ARG A 90 10.76 -15.02 -18.68
N THR A 91 10.22 -14.66 -17.52
CA THR A 91 9.49 -15.61 -16.66
C THR A 91 8.27 -16.16 -17.38
N ARG A 92 7.48 -15.30 -18.04
CA ARG A 92 6.24 -15.71 -18.74
C ARG A 92 6.48 -16.60 -19.95
N THR A 93 7.63 -16.50 -20.61
CA THR A 93 8.01 -17.37 -21.74
C THR A 93 8.65 -18.69 -21.30
N SER A 94 8.94 -18.85 -20.00
CA SER A 94 9.51 -20.09 -19.45
C SER A 94 8.43 -21.12 -19.13
N ILE A 95 8.86 -22.32 -18.73
CA ILE A 95 7.97 -23.39 -18.24
C ILE A 95 7.15 -22.97 -17.00
N LEU A 96 7.61 -21.97 -16.23
CA LEU A 96 6.88 -21.42 -15.09
C LEU A 96 5.80 -20.39 -15.50
N GLY A 97 5.68 -20.05 -16.79
CA GLY A 97 4.77 -19.00 -17.26
C GLY A 97 3.32 -19.12 -16.77
N PRO A 98 2.67 -20.29 -16.83
CA PRO A 98 1.32 -20.47 -16.30
C PRO A 98 1.22 -20.21 -14.79
N VAL A 99 2.22 -20.66 -14.01
CA VAL A 99 2.26 -20.45 -12.56
C VAL A 99 2.45 -18.97 -12.23
N ASP A 100 3.36 -18.28 -12.93
CA ASP A 100 3.57 -16.83 -12.77
C ASP A 100 2.29 -16.02 -13.05
N ARG A 101 1.52 -16.40 -14.07
CA ARG A 101 0.24 -15.76 -14.38
C ARG A 101 -0.82 -16.07 -13.33
N ALA A 102 -0.94 -17.31 -12.87
CA ALA A 102 -1.90 -17.69 -11.83
C ALA A 102 -1.62 -16.96 -10.50
N LEU A 103 -0.35 -16.90 -10.08
CA LEU A 103 0.06 -16.10 -8.93
C LEU A 103 -0.18 -14.60 -9.18
N GLY A 104 0.03 -14.14 -10.41
CA GLY A 104 -0.25 -12.77 -10.83
C GLY A 104 -1.72 -12.41 -10.68
N PHE A 105 -2.63 -13.33 -11.02
CA PHE A 105 -4.07 -13.16 -10.81
C PHE A 105 -4.41 -12.99 -9.33
N GLY A 106 -3.91 -13.88 -8.46
CA GLY A 106 -4.15 -13.80 -7.02
C GLY A 106 -3.57 -12.53 -6.39
N PHE A 107 -2.34 -12.18 -6.76
CA PHE A 107 -1.70 -10.93 -6.32
C PHE A 107 -2.42 -9.69 -6.86
N GLY A 108 -2.92 -9.75 -8.08
CA GLY A 108 -3.77 -8.74 -8.70
C GLY A 108 -5.07 -8.51 -7.94
N ALA A 109 -5.79 -9.60 -7.61
CA ALA A 109 -7.01 -9.54 -6.83
C ALA A 109 -6.75 -8.95 -5.43
N LEU A 110 -5.70 -9.42 -4.75
CA LEU A 110 -5.32 -8.91 -3.43
C LEU A 110 -5.03 -7.42 -3.46
N LYS A 111 -4.19 -6.96 -4.40
CA LYS A 111 -3.89 -5.52 -4.51
C LYS A 111 -5.15 -4.72 -4.86
N GLY A 112 -6.00 -5.25 -5.75
CA GLY A 112 -7.26 -4.61 -6.12
C GLY A 112 -8.17 -4.42 -4.92
N LEU A 113 -8.25 -5.43 -4.04
CA LEU A 113 -9.02 -5.37 -2.81
C LEU A 113 -8.43 -4.34 -1.82
N ILE A 114 -7.11 -4.31 -1.65
CA ILE A 114 -6.43 -3.32 -0.82
C ILE A 114 -6.72 -1.90 -1.34
N LEU A 115 -6.56 -1.66 -2.66
CA LEU A 115 -6.85 -0.36 -3.26
C LEU A 115 -8.33 0.02 -3.12
N ALA A 116 -9.26 -0.89 -3.39
CA ALA A 116 -10.69 -0.64 -3.20
C ALA A 116 -11.02 -0.27 -1.75
N SER A 117 -10.36 -0.93 -0.80
CA SER A 117 -10.53 -0.64 0.64
C SER A 117 -9.96 0.71 1.04
N LEU A 118 -8.79 1.10 0.52
CA LEU A 118 -8.22 2.43 0.75
C LEU A 118 -9.11 3.54 0.19
N VAL A 119 -9.67 3.34 -1.01
CA VAL A 119 -10.63 4.27 -1.63
C VAL A 119 -11.92 4.34 -0.79
N PHE A 120 -12.42 3.19 -0.32
CA PHE A 120 -13.58 3.15 0.56
C PHE A 120 -13.35 3.86 1.89
N LEU A 121 -12.18 3.67 2.51
CA LEU A 121 -11.78 4.37 3.72
C LEU A 121 -11.75 5.88 3.49
N LEU A 122 -11.16 6.33 2.37
CA LEU A 122 -11.12 7.74 2.02
C LEU A 122 -12.53 8.30 1.78
N ALA A 123 -13.38 7.60 1.03
CA ALA A 123 -14.76 8.00 0.77
C ALA A 123 -15.56 8.12 2.07
N THR A 124 -15.41 7.13 2.96
CA THR A 124 -16.08 7.11 4.26
C THR A 124 -15.59 8.25 5.14
N LEU A 125 -14.28 8.54 5.16
CA LEU A 125 -13.72 9.67 5.89
C LEU A 125 -14.28 11.00 5.39
N VAL A 126 -14.37 11.18 4.07
CA VAL A 126 -14.94 12.39 3.45
C VAL A 126 -16.42 12.55 3.82
N ILE A 127 -17.21 11.47 3.68
CA ILE A 127 -18.63 11.47 4.04
C ILE A 127 -18.78 11.80 5.52
N ASP A 128 -18.12 11.06 6.42
CA ASP A 128 -18.23 11.25 7.87
C ASP A 128 -17.83 12.68 8.28
N THR A 129 -16.84 13.28 7.60
CA THR A 129 -16.43 14.68 7.82
C THR A 129 -17.49 15.69 7.35
N MET A 130 -18.13 15.45 6.20
CA MET A 130 -19.14 16.36 5.64
C MET A 130 -20.53 16.20 6.30
N SER A 131 -20.94 14.97 6.63
CA SER A 131 -22.26 14.66 7.18
C SER A 131 -22.31 14.60 8.72
N GLY A 132 -21.22 14.98 9.39
CA GLY A 132 -21.17 15.11 10.85
C GLY A 132 -21.22 13.77 11.61
N GLY A 133 -20.55 12.74 11.10
CA GLY A 133 -20.31 11.48 11.80
C GLY A 133 -20.91 10.23 11.16
N ALA A 134 -20.44 9.07 11.63
CA ALA A 134 -20.72 7.74 11.08
C ALA A 134 -22.21 7.30 11.14
N ALA A 135 -23.05 8.02 11.90
CA ALA A 135 -24.47 7.71 12.04
C ALA A 135 -25.31 8.02 10.79
N ARG A 136 -24.77 8.77 9.82
CA ARG A 136 -25.47 9.18 8.58
C ARG A 136 -24.87 8.56 7.31
N ARG A 137 -24.39 7.31 7.38
CA ARG A 137 -23.88 6.61 6.19
C ARG A 137 -25.02 6.27 5.22
N PRO A 138 -24.85 6.50 3.90
CA PRO A 138 -25.89 6.21 2.91
C PRO A 138 -26.29 4.73 2.85
N GLU A 139 -27.56 4.44 2.59
CA GLU A 139 -28.09 3.06 2.57
C GLU A 139 -27.45 2.16 1.50
N TRP A 140 -27.03 2.73 0.36
CA TRP A 140 -26.34 1.98 -0.70
C TRP A 140 -24.97 1.42 -0.25
N MET A 141 -24.40 1.99 0.82
CA MET A 141 -23.14 1.56 1.41
C MET A 141 -23.36 0.53 2.52
N THR A 142 -24.27 0.79 3.46
CA THR A 142 -24.52 -0.11 4.60
C THR A 142 -25.22 -1.41 4.19
N ARG A 143 -25.98 -1.40 3.08
CA ARG A 143 -26.65 -2.58 2.54
C ARG A 143 -25.74 -3.47 1.66
N SER A 144 -24.52 -3.03 1.37
CA SER A 144 -23.58 -3.74 0.51
C SER A 144 -23.07 -5.03 1.15
N ARG A 145 -22.88 -6.07 0.33
CA ARG A 145 -22.23 -7.32 0.76
C ARG A 145 -20.73 -7.17 0.96
N THR A 146 -20.09 -6.28 0.22
CA THR A 146 -18.66 -6.01 0.36
C THR A 146 -18.35 -5.09 1.53
N TYR A 147 -19.34 -4.35 2.04
CA TYR A 147 -19.17 -3.44 3.18
C TYR A 147 -18.49 -4.06 4.41
N PRO A 148 -18.88 -5.26 4.91
CA PRO A 148 -18.21 -5.86 6.08
C PRO A 148 -16.71 -6.12 5.84
N LEU A 149 -16.35 -6.59 4.65
CA LEU A 149 -14.94 -6.86 4.27
C LEU A 149 -14.13 -5.56 4.24
N LEU A 150 -14.65 -4.53 3.55
CA LEU A 150 -13.97 -3.24 3.45
C LEU A 150 -13.89 -2.54 4.80
N ASN A 151 -14.97 -2.58 5.60
CA ASN A 151 -15.02 -1.96 6.91
C ASN A 151 -14.05 -2.65 7.89
N ALA A 152 -13.97 -3.99 7.88
CA ALA A 152 -13.01 -4.73 8.70
C ALA A 152 -11.57 -4.35 8.35
N THR A 153 -11.21 -4.38 7.06
CA THR A 153 -9.85 -4.04 6.65
C THR A 153 -9.54 -2.56 6.89
N SER A 154 -10.51 -1.66 6.70
CA SER A 154 -10.37 -0.22 6.95
C SER A 154 -10.19 0.07 8.44
N ALA A 155 -10.90 -0.64 9.31
CA ALA A 155 -10.76 -0.53 10.76
C ALA A 155 -9.36 -0.95 11.22
N SER A 156 -8.79 -2.03 10.66
CA SER A 156 -7.41 -2.43 10.97
C SER A 156 -6.38 -1.38 10.53
N ILE A 157 -6.58 -0.76 9.37
CA ILE A 157 -5.73 0.34 8.89
C ILE A 157 -5.85 1.55 9.83
N ALA A 158 -7.07 1.94 10.21
CA ALA A 158 -7.32 3.07 11.08
C ALA A 158 -6.70 2.88 12.48
N ASP A 159 -6.85 1.69 13.08
CA ASP A 159 -6.24 1.34 14.37
C ASP A 159 -4.71 1.39 14.32
N PHE A 160 -4.11 0.86 13.25
CA PHE A 160 -2.66 0.96 13.04
C PHE A 160 -2.18 2.42 13.00
N VAL A 161 -2.90 3.28 12.26
CA VAL A 161 -2.59 4.70 12.15
C VAL A 161 -2.76 5.42 13.50
N ASP A 162 -3.84 5.16 14.24
CA ASP A 162 -4.09 5.75 15.56
C ASP A 162 -2.99 5.37 16.57
N ARG A 163 -2.59 4.09 16.60
CA ARG A 163 -1.47 3.62 17.42
C ARG A 163 -0.17 4.35 17.09
N ARG A 164 0.13 4.56 15.79
CA ARG A 164 1.34 5.27 15.37
C ARG A 164 1.32 6.74 15.76
N ARG A 165 0.16 7.41 15.64
CA ARG A 165 -0.04 8.81 16.08
C ARG A 165 0.14 8.97 17.59
N ARG A 166 -0.32 7.99 18.37
CA ARG A 166 -0.17 7.96 19.84
C ARG A 166 1.19 7.45 20.32
N GLY A 167 2.14 7.17 19.41
CA GLY A 167 3.48 6.68 19.76
C GLY A 167 3.51 5.28 20.38
N LYS A 168 2.44 4.48 20.23
CA LYS A 168 2.36 3.13 20.81
C LYS A 168 3.15 2.11 19.98
N PRO A 169 3.69 1.03 20.60
CA PRO A 169 4.36 -0.05 19.87
C PRO A 169 3.45 -0.71 18.83
N VAL A 170 4.02 -1.05 17.67
CA VAL A 170 3.30 -1.68 16.54
C VAL A 170 2.92 -3.13 16.83
N PHE A 171 3.77 -3.84 17.57
CA PHE A 171 3.54 -5.19 18.07
C PHE A 171 3.52 -5.12 19.60
N GLY A 172 2.58 -5.85 20.23
CA GLY A 172 2.27 -5.72 21.65
C GLY A 172 3.51 -5.77 22.55
N THR A 173 3.52 -4.93 23.57
CA THR A 173 4.44 -5.05 24.70
C THR A 173 4.28 -6.47 25.27
N LYS A 174 5.30 -7.32 25.16
CA LYS A 174 5.31 -8.61 25.86
C LYS A 174 4.97 -8.31 27.32
N PRO A 175 4.04 -9.04 27.97
CA PRO A 175 3.84 -8.90 29.40
C PRO A 175 5.20 -9.09 30.05
N ASN A 176 5.67 -8.05 30.75
CA ASN A 176 6.81 -8.21 31.63
C ASN A 176 6.34 -9.24 32.65
N VAL A 177 6.82 -10.48 32.53
CA VAL A 177 6.66 -11.48 33.58
C VAL A 177 7.47 -10.94 34.73
N SER A 178 6.83 -10.08 35.52
CA SER A 178 7.35 -9.64 36.81
C SER A 178 7.65 -10.92 37.56
N ARG A 179 8.95 -11.16 37.72
CA ARG A 179 9.54 -12.21 38.54
C ARG A 179 9.03 -11.96 39.97
N SER A 180 7.85 -12.49 40.27
CA SER A 180 7.28 -12.47 41.61
C SER A 180 8.10 -13.45 42.47
N ASP A 181 8.96 -12.89 43.30
CA ASP A 181 9.09 -13.24 44.70
C ASP A 181 9.07 -14.74 45.02
N THR A 182 10.20 -15.41 44.79
CA THR A 182 10.55 -16.64 45.53
C THR A 182 11.99 -16.51 46.00
N VAL A 183 12.22 -15.63 46.97
CA VAL A 183 13.32 -15.78 47.94
C VAL A 183 12.69 -15.64 49.33
N SER A 184 12.08 -16.73 49.79
CA SER A 184 11.80 -16.93 51.21
C SER A 184 13.10 -17.35 51.88
N GLU A 185 13.73 -16.40 52.55
CA GLU A 185 14.87 -16.58 53.44
C GLU A 185 14.39 -17.25 54.74
N PRO A 186 14.99 -18.36 55.20
CA PRO A 186 14.74 -18.88 56.54
C PRO A 186 15.91 -18.53 57.45
N THR A 187 15.65 -17.73 58.50
CA THR A 187 16.43 -17.73 59.75
C THR A 187 15.50 -17.39 60.92
N PRO A 188 15.84 -17.77 62.17
CA PRO A 188 17.05 -18.47 62.64
C PRO A 188 16.83 -19.93 63.07
#